data_AF-A0A179DBW1-F1
#
_entry.id   AF-A0A179DBW1-F1
#
_cell.length_a   1.000
_cell.length_b   1.000
_cell.length_c   1.000
_cell.angle_alpha   90.00
_cell.angle_beta   90.00
_cell.angle_gamma   90.00
#
_symmetry.space_group_name_H-M   'P 1'
#
loop_
_entity.id
_entity.type
_entity.pdbx_description
1 polymer ?
#
loop_
_entity_poly.entity_id
_entity_poly.type
_entity_poly.pdbx_seq_one_letter_code
_entity_poly.pdbx_strand_id
1 'polypeptide(L)' 'MSSFKLDRTKFKTQTFEEAANHASYYQSLTWQERMKIANYLNSIAYNYPENNPPRLDRTKFKPSSRD' A
#
# COMPACT_ATOMS: atom_id res chain seq x y z
N MET A 1 31.26 -13.21 -12.99
CA MET A 1 29.94 -13.46 -12.37
C MET A 1 29.99 -12.93 -10.95
N SER A 2 29.32 -11.81 -10.65
CA SER A 2 29.36 -11.21 -9.32
C SER A 2 28.63 -12.10 -8.31
N SER A 3 29.33 -12.49 -7.25
CA SER A 3 28.76 -13.18 -6.10
C SER A 3 27.74 -12.27 -5.42
N PHE A 4 26.46 -12.47 -5.72
CA PHE A 4 25.38 -11.86 -4.93
C PHE A 4 25.35 -12.56 -3.58
N LYS A 5 26.14 -12.07 -2.63
CA LYS A 5 26.17 -12.59 -1.26
C LYS A 5 24.88 -12.14 -0.56
N LEU A 6 23.97 -13.07 -0.31
CA LEU A 6 22.73 -12.81 0.41
C LEU A 6 23.10 -12.30 1.82
N ASP A 7 22.74 -11.06 2.12
CA ASP A 7 22.92 -10.49 3.45
C ASP A 7 21.84 -11.03 4.39
N ARG A 8 22.21 -12.05 5.17
CA ARG A 8 21.33 -12.77 6.09
C ARG A 8 20.97 -11.97 7.34
N THR A 9 21.55 -10.77 7.51
CA THR A 9 21.29 -9.90 8.67
C THR A 9 20.12 -8.96 8.46
N LYS A 10 19.70 -8.73 7.20
CA LYS A 10 18.56 -7.84 6.89
C LYS A 10 17.20 -8.52 7.02
N PHE A 11 17.16 -9.84 7.08
CA PHE A 11 15.94 -10.62 7.21
C PHE A 11 15.73 -10.99 8.67
N LYS A 12 14.74 -10.37 9.33
CA LYS A 12 14.25 -10.86 10.63
C LYS A 12 13.37 -12.08 10.39
N THR A 13 13.58 -13.13 11.19
CA THR A 13 12.62 -14.23 11.35
C THR A 13 11.40 -13.68 12.08
N GLN A 14 10.44 -13.16 11.31
CA GLN A 14 9.15 -12.71 11.80
C GLN A 14 8.19 -13.90 11.87
N THR A 15 7.43 -14.01 12.96
CA THR A 15 6.36 -15.02 13.04
C THR A 15 5.25 -14.68 12.05
N PHE A 16 4.43 -15.66 11.66
CA PHE A 16 3.29 -15.40 10.78
C PHE A 16 2.35 -14.35 11.37
N GLU A 17 2.16 -14.35 12.70
CA GLU A 17 1.35 -13.36 13.41
C GLU A 17 1.94 -11.95 13.33
N GLU A 18 3.26 -11.81 13.49
CA GLU A 18 3.94 -10.51 13.35
C GLU A 18 3.88 -9.98 11.92
N ALA A 19 4.05 -10.86 10.92
CA ALA A 19 3.91 -10.51 9.52
C ALA A 19 2.46 -10.13 9.17
N ALA A 20 1.46 -10.76 9.79
CA ALA A 20 0.06 -10.42 9.58
C ALA A 20 -0.35 -9.09 10.26
N ASN A 21 0.42 -8.62 11.25
CA ASN A 21 0.08 -7.44 12.04
C ASN A 21 0.49 -6.11 11.36
N HIS A 22 0.10 -5.93 10.11
CA HIS A 22 0.25 -4.65 9.41
C HIS A 22 -0.74 -3.59 9.93
N ALA A 23 -1.86 -4.04 10.52
CA ALA A 23 -2.91 -3.15 11.02
C ALA A 23 -2.42 -2.25 12.15
N SER A 24 -1.67 -2.77 13.13
CA SER A 24 -1.12 -1.97 14.24
C SER A 24 -0.14 -0.91 13.75
N TYR A 25 0.71 -1.23 12.77
CA TYR A 25 1.64 -0.29 12.16
C TYR A 25 0.88 0.83 11.44
N TYR A 26 -0.11 0.50 10.60
CA TYR A 26 -0.89 1.56 9.94
C TYR A 26 -1.69 2.38 10.94
N GLN A 27 -2.13 1.80 12.06
CA GLN A 27 -2.86 2.50 13.11
C GLN A 27 -2.03 3.57 13.84
N SER A 28 -0.71 3.45 13.89
CA SER A 28 0.15 4.46 14.52
C SER A 28 0.42 5.67 13.59
N LEU A 29 0.17 5.53 12.29
CA LEU A 29 0.41 6.58 11.29
C LEU A 29 -0.72 7.61 11.25
N THR A 30 -0.34 8.84 10.87
CA THR A 30 -1.30 9.91 10.56
C THR A 30 -2.12 9.53 9.32
N TRP A 31 -3.32 10.12 9.18
CA TRP A 31 -4.18 9.81 8.03
C TRP A 31 -3.53 10.22 6.70
N GLN A 32 -2.68 11.26 6.69
CA GLN A 32 -1.94 11.71 5.52
C GLN A 32 -0.91 10.67 5.07
N GLU A 33 -0.18 10.08 6.01
CA GLU A 33 0.79 9.01 5.72
C GLU A 33 0.09 7.75 5.21
N ARG A 34 -1.04 7.38 5.82
CA ARG A 34 -1.88 6.28 5.32
C ARG A 34 -2.35 6.52 3.90
N MET A 35 -2.75 7.76 3.57
CA MET A 35 -3.18 8.10 2.22
C MET A 35 -2.04 7.98 1.21
N LYS A 36 -0.83 8.43 1.56
CA LYS A 36 0.37 8.28 0.71
C LYS A 36 0.68 6.81 0.43
N ILE A 37 0.67 5.97 1.47
CA ILE A 37 0.90 4.53 1.34
C ILE A 37 -0.17 3.90 0.44
N ALA A 38 -1.44 4.24 0.66
CA ALA A 38 -2.53 3.74 -0.18
C ALA A 38 -2.38 4.18 -1.64
N ASN A 39 -1.98 5.42 -1.90
CA ASN A 39 -1.72 5.94 -3.26
C ASN A 39 -0.61 5.14 -3.94
N TYR A 40 0.52 4.94 -3.26
CA TYR A 40 1.65 4.16 -3.76
C TYR A 40 1.28 2.70 -4.05
N LEU A 41 0.55 2.04 -3.15
CA LEU A 41 0.10 0.67 -3.38
C LEU A 41 -0.85 0.57 -4.58
N ASN A 42 -1.76 1.54 -4.73
CA ASN A 42 -2.64 1.60 -5.88
C ASN A 42 -1.89 1.88 -7.18
N SER A 43 -0.85 2.73 -7.17
CA SER A 43 -0.06 3.04 -8.36
C SER A 43 0.69 1.80 -8.87
N ILE A 44 1.18 0.95 -7.97
CA ILE A 44 1.74 -0.35 -8.32
C ILE A 44 0.66 -1.28 -8.88
N ALA A 45 -0.46 -1.43 -8.17
CA ALA A 45 -1.51 -2.38 -8.52
C ALA A 45 -2.15 -2.09 -9.89
N TYR A 46 -2.34 -0.82 -10.22
CA TYR A 46 -2.99 -0.37 -11.46
C TYR A 46 -1.99 0.22 -12.47
N ASN A 47 -0.69 0.11 -12.20
CA ASN A 47 0.40 0.54 -13.08
C ASN A 47 0.24 1.97 -13.63
N TYR A 48 0.09 2.95 -12.73
CA TYR A 48 0.05 4.37 -13.08
C TYR A 48 1.14 5.17 -12.34
N PRO A 49 1.52 6.37 -12.82
CA PRO A 49 2.50 7.20 -12.14
C PRO A 49 1.93 7.74 -10.81
N GLU A 50 2.62 7.54 -9.69
CA GLU A 50 2.15 7.96 -8.35
C GLU A 50 1.75 9.45 -8.28
N ASN A 51 2.47 10.31 -9.00
CA ASN A 51 2.22 11.76 -9.07
C ASN A 51 1.17 12.17 -10.12
N ASN A 52 0.68 11.21 -10.92
CA ASN A 52 -0.31 11.47 -11.97
C ASN A 52 -1.33 10.33 -12.04
N PRO A 53 -2.17 10.17 -11.01
CA PRO A 53 -3.19 9.12 -10.99
C PRO A 53 -4.23 9.34 -12.10
N PRO A 54 -4.78 8.26 -12.69
CA PRO A 54 -5.83 8.36 -13.68
C PRO A 54 -7.08 9.03 -13.08
N ARG A 55 -7.77 9.85 -13.89
CA ARG A 55 -8.98 10.54 -13.44
C ARG A 55 -10.08 9.53 -13.14
N LEU A 56 -10.69 9.66 -11.97
CA LEU A 56 -11.83 8.84 -11.58
C LEU A 56 -13.03 9.13 -12.49
N ASP A 57 -13.53 8.11 -13.19
CA ASP A 57 -14.80 8.20 -13.90
C ASP A 57 -15.97 8.12 -12.92
N ARG A 58 -16.68 9.24 -12.75
CA ARG A 58 -17.85 9.34 -11.85
C ARG A 58 -19.17 9.05 -12.56
N THR A 59 -19.16 8.74 -13.86
CA THR A 59 -20.39 8.53 -14.64
C THR A 59 -21.09 7.21 -14.32
N LYS A 60 -20.36 6.23 -13.76
CA LYS A 60 -20.89 4.91 -13.41
C LYS A 60 -21.45 4.81 -11.99
N PHE A 61 -21.15 5.78 -11.13
CA PHE A 61 -21.54 5.76 -9.72
C PHE A 61 -22.58 6.85 -9.45
N LYS A 62 -23.83 6.43 -9.19
CA LYS A 62 -24.89 7.34 -8.76
C LYS A 62 -25.07 7.19 -7.25
N PRO A 63 -25.03 8.28 -6.45
CA PRO A 63 -25.40 8.19 -5.05
C PRO A 63 -26.87 7.74 -4.98
N SER A 64 -27.11 6.61 -4.31
CA SER A 64 -28.45 6.17 -3.98
C SER A 64 -28.71 6.56 -2.52
N SER A 65 -29.57 7.54 -2.32
CA SER A 65 -30.14 7.82 -1.01
C SER A 65 -31.13 6.70 -0.72
N ARG A 66 -30.82 5.85 0.27
CA ARG A 66 -31.86 5.04 0.92
C ARG A 66 -32.51 5.96 1.95
N ASP A 67 -33.69 6.49 1.59
CA ASP A 67 -34.65 7.02 2.55
C ASP A 67 -35.27 5.86 3.36
#